data_AF-A0A836VIQ3-F1
#
_entry.id   AF-A0A836VIQ3-F1
#
_cell.length_a   1.000
_cell.length_b   1.000
_cell.length_c   1.000
_cell.angle_alpha   90.00
_cell.angle_beta   90.00
_cell.angle_gamma   90.00
#
_symmetry.space_group_name_H-M   'P 1'
#
loop_
_entity.id
_entity.type
_entity.pdbx_description
1 polymer ?
#
loop_
_entity_poly.entity_id
_entity_poly.type
_entity_poly.pdbx_seq_one_letter_code
_entity_poly.pdbx_strand_id
1 'polypeptide(L)'
;MRICAYARLDTGGDYLRFLKQFGVDDVVLSSASHPDSEQRFSTENADKSGAHWDFQDLVLVRVRCEDAGLKVAAIENPVPAWCYDRIIFGLPGRDQQIENLLVTIRNMGRADIPVFGYNWMGNPPGATRYSWRTSLATPGRAGSEVSSFDMEIAKNEPLFRDRVYTEKEMWDNYEYFIKAIIAEAESAGVRLALHPDDPPVEQLGGVPRLFNGLEGFERAMDIAGNSTASGLNFCLGNWSAMGADIPAAIRHFGER
;
A
#
# COMPACT_ATOMS: atom_id res chain seq x y z
N MET A 1 13.53 0.32 21.70
CA MET A 1 13.16 0.37 20.26
C MET A 1 12.02 -0.61 20.08
N ARG A 2 10.87 -0.18 19.53
CA ARG A 2 9.78 -1.11 19.21
C ARG A 2 10.08 -1.79 17.88
N ILE A 3 9.86 -3.09 17.79
CA ILE A 3 10.07 -3.84 16.54
C ILE A 3 8.72 -4.12 15.91
N CYS A 4 8.58 -3.76 14.63
CA CYS A 4 7.38 -4.03 13.84
C CYS A 4 7.70 -5.04 12.74
N ALA A 5 6.82 -6.00 12.52
CA ALA A 5 6.96 -7.00 11.46
C ALA A 5 5.68 -7.16 10.64
N TYR A 6 5.81 -7.51 9.37
CA TYR A 6 4.65 -7.86 8.56
C TYR A 6 4.12 -9.23 8.98
N ALA A 7 2.85 -9.31 9.35
CA ALA A 7 2.23 -10.51 9.88
C ALA A 7 1.32 -11.20 8.85
N ARG A 8 1.41 -12.53 8.80
CA ARG A 8 0.38 -13.38 8.17
C ARG A 8 -0.43 -14.03 9.27
N LEU A 9 -1.76 -13.98 9.14
CA LEU A 9 -2.66 -14.55 10.12
C LEU A 9 -2.95 -16.02 9.78
N ASP A 10 -2.04 -16.91 10.18
CA ASP A 10 -2.22 -18.37 10.05
C ASP A 10 -3.32 -18.88 10.97
N THR A 11 -4.08 -19.92 10.63
CA THR A 11 -5.24 -20.39 11.43
C THR A 11 -4.89 -20.78 12.88
N GLY A 12 -3.68 -21.28 13.15
CA GLY A 12 -3.24 -21.73 14.48
C GLY A 12 -2.62 -20.65 15.37
N GLY A 13 -2.36 -19.45 14.83
CA GLY A 13 -1.66 -18.37 15.54
C GLY A 13 -0.20 -18.71 15.90
N ASP A 14 0.37 -19.75 15.28
CA ASP A 14 1.76 -20.15 15.48
C ASP A 14 2.71 -19.04 14.99
N TYR A 15 2.36 -18.37 13.89
CA TYR A 15 3.20 -17.31 13.34
C TYR A 15 3.24 -16.08 14.26
N LEU A 16 2.10 -15.69 14.83
CA LEU A 16 2.05 -14.57 15.79
C LEU A 16 2.85 -14.88 17.06
N ARG A 17 2.75 -16.11 17.59
CA ARG A 17 3.57 -16.55 18.73
C ARG A 17 5.06 -16.54 18.39
N PHE A 18 5.42 -17.00 17.20
CA PHE A 18 6.79 -16.96 16.70
C PHE A 18 7.32 -15.52 16.62
N LEU A 19 6.56 -14.58 16.06
CA LEU A 19 6.94 -13.16 16.03
C LEU A 19 7.17 -12.62 17.44
N LYS A 20 6.28 -12.97 18.38
CA LYS A 20 6.43 -12.52 19.77
C LYS A 20 7.69 -13.07 20.43
N GLN A 21 8.02 -14.35 20.20
CA GLN A 21 9.26 -14.98 20.67
C GLN A 21 10.51 -14.30 20.09
N PHE A 22 10.41 -13.76 18.88
CA PHE A 22 11.48 -13.00 18.22
C PHE A 22 11.62 -11.55 18.76
N GLY A 23 10.78 -11.15 19.71
CA GLY A 23 10.81 -9.81 20.31
C GLY A 23 10.07 -8.75 19.50
N VAL A 24 9.15 -9.16 18.61
CA VAL A 24 8.27 -8.22 17.89
C VAL A 24 7.23 -7.64 18.86
N ASP A 25 6.99 -6.34 18.76
CA ASP A 25 6.00 -5.59 19.54
C ASP A 25 4.75 -5.26 18.71
N ASP A 26 4.97 -4.94 17.43
CA ASP A 26 3.96 -4.44 16.51
C ASP A 26 3.87 -5.30 15.26
N VAL A 27 2.69 -5.34 14.65
CA VAL A 27 2.47 -6.00 13.37
C VAL A 27 1.81 -5.08 12.35
N VAL A 28 2.22 -5.24 11.09
CA VAL A 28 1.51 -4.72 9.92
C VAL A 28 0.73 -5.86 9.28
N LEU A 29 -0.54 -5.62 9.00
CA LEU A 29 -1.43 -6.55 8.29
C LEU A 29 -1.64 -6.09 6.84
N SER A 30 -2.42 -6.84 6.07
CA SER A 30 -2.86 -6.43 4.74
C SER A 30 -4.25 -6.93 4.40
N SER A 31 -4.72 -6.64 3.18
CA SER A 31 -5.94 -7.23 2.62
C SER A 31 -6.04 -8.75 2.79
N ALA A 32 -4.92 -9.48 2.72
CA ALA A 32 -4.90 -10.93 2.92
C ALA A 32 -5.22 -11.36 4.36
N SER A 33 -5.13 -10.45 5.32
CA SER A 33 -5.53 -10.69 6.71
C SER A 33 -7.05 -10.65 6.91
N HIS A 34 -7.83 -10.21 5.92
CA HIS A 34 -9.29 -10.21 6.00
C HIS A 34 -9.80 -11.66 6.08
N PRO A 35 -10.69 -12.01 7.03
CA PRO A 35 -11.17 -13.39 7.21
C PRO A 35 -11.77 -14.02 5.94
N ASP A 36 -12.43 -13.18 5.14
CA ASP A 36 -13.06 -13.55 3.87
C ASP A 36 -12.36 -12.92 2.65
N SER A 37 -11.04 -12.68 2.70
CA SER A 37 -10.32 -11.90 1.68
C SER A 37 -10.55 -12.37 0.23
N GLU A 38 -10.61 -13.69 0.00
CA GLU A 38 -10.78 -14.28 -1.33
C GLU A 38 -12.12 -13.96 -1.98
N GLN A 39 -13.22 -13.98 -1.21
CA GLN A 39 -14.56 -13.66 -1.72
C GLN A 39 -14.82 -12.16 -1.64
N ARG A 40 -14.50 -11.54 -0.50
CA ARG A 40 -14.72 -10.11 -0.22
C ARG A 40 -14.05 -9.22 -1.25
N PHE A 41 -12.80 -9.52 -1.56
CA PHE A 41 -11.99 -8.76 -2.50
C PHE A 41 -11.74 -9.54 -3.79
N SER A 42 -12.68 -10.37 -4.23
CA SER A 42 -12.56 -11.01 -5.54
C SER A 42 -12.60 -9.96 -6.66
N THR A 43 -12.04 -10.27 -7.83
CA THR A 43 -12.14 -9.38 -9.01
C THR A 43 -13.60 -9.15 -9.44
N GLU A 44 -14.50 -10.07 -9.12
CA GLU A 44 -15.93 -9.92 -9.39
C GLU A 44 -16.60 -8.91 -8.45
N ASN A 45 -16.13 -8.83 -7.20
CA ASN A 45 -16.73 -7.97 -6.18
C ASN A 45 -16.01 -6.64 -6.02
N ALA A 46 -14.82 -6.47 -6.59
CA ALA A 46 -13.96 -5.29 -6.44
C ALA A 46 -14.67 -3.95 -6.68
N ASP A 47 -15.55 -3.92 -7.69
CA ASP A 47 -16.29 -2.73 -8.11
C ASP A 47 -17.73 -2.70 -7.53
N LYS A 48 -18.08 -3.63 -6.63
CA LYS A 48 -19.40 -3.71 -5.98
C LYS A 48 -19.34 -3.11 -4.58
N SER A 49 -20.49 -2.67 -4.08
CA SER A 49 -20.65 -2.34 -2.66
C SER A 49 -20.32 -3.56 -1.80
N GLY A 50 -19.63 -3.33 -0.68
CA GLY A 50 -19.24 -4.38 0.25
C GLY A 50 -17.81 -4.87 0.09
N ALA A 51 -17.04 -4.44 -0.91
CA ALA A 51 -15.61 -4.75 -1.03
C ALA A 51 -14.74 -3.87 -0.11
N HIS A 52 -15.07 -3.88 1.18
CA HIS A 52 -14.42 -3.11 2.24
C HIS A 52 -14.24 -3.96 3.51
N TRP A 53 -13.48 -3.46 4.47
CA TRP A 53 -13.42 -4.08 5.79
C TRP A 53 -14.65 -3.72 6.63
N ASP A 54 -15.33 -4.73 7.15
CA ASP A 54 -16.35 -4.54 8.18
C ASP A 54 -15.68 -4.30 9.55
N PHE A 55 -16.35 -3.53 10.41
CA PHE A 55 -15.83 -3.21 11.75
C PHE A 55 -15.51 -4.46 12.58
N GLN A 56 -16.39 -5.47 12.53
CA GLN A 56 -16.19 -6.72 13.28
C GLN A 56 -14.99 -7.52 12.77
N ASP A 57 -14.74 -7.51 11.47
CA ASP A 57 -13.57 -8.18 10.88
C ASP A 57 -12.27 -7.52 11.36
N LEU A 58 -12.23 -6.19 11.42
CA LEU A 58 -11.08 -5.44 11.95
C LEU A 58 -10.84 -5.70 13.44
N VAL A 59 -11.90 -5.71 14.24
CA VAL A 59 -11.80 -6.05 15.67
C VAL A 59 -11.29 -7.46 15.85
N LEU A 60 -11.81 -8.42 15.08
CA LEU A 60 -11.40 -9.83 15.16
C LEU A 60 -9.90 -9.99 14.87
N VAL A 61 -9.39 -9.39 13.79
CA VAL A 61 -7.96 -9.49 13.45
C VAL A 61 -7.08 -8.73 14.44
N ARG A 62 -7.55 -7.61 14.98
CA ARG A 62 -6.82 -6.84 16.02
C ARG A 62 -6.70 -7.64 17.30
N VAL A 63 -7.83 -8.11 17.85
CA VAL A 63 -7.88 -8.90 19.09
C VAL A 63 -7.02 -10.14 18.96
N ARG A 64 -7.04 -10.80 17.80
CA ARG A 64 -6.17 -11.95 17.53
C ARG A 64 -4.68 -11.63 17.68
N CYS A 65 -4.24 -10.46 17.25
CA CYS A 65 -2.86 -10.01 17.44
C CYS A 65 -2.59 -9.66 18.92
N GLU A 66 -3.54 -8.99 19.57
CA GLU A 66 -3.47 -8.59 20.98
C GLU A 66 -3.39 -9.80 21.92
N ASP A 67 -4.14 -10.87 21.65
CA ASP A 67 -4.09 -12.14 22.37
C ASP A 67 -2.71 -12.81 22.29
N ALA A 68 -1.95 -12.55 21.21
CA ALA A 68 -0.57 -12.99 21.06
C ALA A 68 0.45 -12.01 21.67
N GLY A 69 0.00 -10.93 22.32
CA GLY A 69 0.83 -9.89 22.91
C GLY A 69 1.45 -8.94 21.89
N LEU A 70 0.83 -8.79 20.72
CA LEU A 70 1.26 -7.91 19.62
C LEU A 70 0.24 -6.78 19.41
N LYS A 71 0.70 -5.61 18.99
CA LYS A 71 -0.18 -4.50 18.61
C LYS A 71 -0.29 -4.37 17.09
N VAL A 72 -1.48 -4.14 16.55
CA VAL A 72 -1.62 -3.79 15.13
C VAL A 72 -1.21 -2.32 14.93
N ALA A 73 -0.13 -2.09 14.19
CA ALA A 73 0.39 -0.76 13.90
C ALA A 73 -0.21 -0.17 12.61
N ALA A 74 -0.48 -1.01 11.61
CA ALA A 74 -1.01 -0.58 10.32
C ALA A 74 -1.70 -1.73 9.59
N ILE A 75 -2.54 -1.40 8.63
CA ILE A 75 -2.88 -2.30 7.53
C ILE A 75 -2.30 -1.68 6.26
N GLU A 76 -1.33 -2.37 5.65
CA GLU A 76 -0.72 -1.99 4.39
C GLU A 76 -1.45 -2.66 3.23
N ASN A 77 -1.90 -1.85 2.26
CA ASN A 77 -2.82 -2.24 1.20
C ASN A 77 -4.06 -2.97 1.77
N PRO A 78 -4.93 -2.27 2.53
CA PRO A 78 -6.12 -2.86 3.16
C PRO A 78 -7.05 -3.52 2.16
N VAL A 79 -7.07 -3.07 0.92
CA VAL A 79 -7.73 -3.76 -0.18
C VAL A 79 -6.70 -4.14 -1.25
N PRO A 80 -6.94 -5.21 -2.02
CA PRO A 80 -6.04 -5.58 -3.11
C PRO A 80 -5.99 -4.53 -4.22
N ALA A 81 -4.96 -4.60 -5.06
CA ALA A 81 -4.75 -3.61 -6.11
C ALA A 81 -5.92 -3.43 -7.08
N TRP A 82 -6.65 -4.50 -7.40
CA TRP A 82 -7.82 -4.42 -8.28
C TRP A 82 -9.07 -3.82 -7.62
N CYS A 83 -9.09 -3.63 -6.30
CA CYS A 83 -10.14 -2.90 -5.58
C CYS A 83 -9.87 -1.39 -5.52
N TYR A 84 -8.76 -0.91 -6.09
CA TYR A 84 -8.47 0.52 -6.21
C TYR A 84 -7.97 0.92 -7.62
N ASP A 85 -7.86 -0.01 -8.57
CA ASP A 85 -7.30 0.25 -9.91
C ASP A 85 -8.19 1.15 -10.79
N ARG A 86 -9.52 1.12 -10.61
CA ARG A 86 -10.43 2.04 -11.32
C ARG A 86 -10.13 3.47 -10.93
N ILE A 87 -9.76 3.69 -9.67
CA ILE A 87 -9.35 4.98 -9.15
C ILE A 87 -8.05 5.44 -9.81
N ILE A 88 -7.00 4.59 -9.79
CA ILE A 88 -5.69 4.90 -10.41
C ILE A 88 -5.84 5.35 -11.86
N PHE A 89 -6.68 4.65 -12.62
CA PHE A 89 -6.81 4.83 -14.06
C PHE A 89 -8.01 5.71 -14.48
N GLY A 90 -8.74 6.29 -13.52
CA GLY A 90 -9.89 7.15 -13.82
C GLY A 90 -11.02 6.45 -14.58
N LEU A 91 -11.24 5.16 -14.32
CA LEU A 91 -12.20 4.32 -15.03
C LEU A 91 -13.61 4.37 -14.41
N PRO A 92 -14.66 3.99 -15.16
CA PRO A 92 -15.98 3.74 -14.58
C PRO A 92 -15.89 2.76 -13.40
N GLY A 93 -16.65 3.04 -12.33
CA GLY A 93 -16.61 2.28 -11.08
C GLY A 93 -15.66 2.84 -10.01
N ARG A 94 -14.81 3.83 -10.34
CA ARG A 94 -13.89 4.44 -9.35
C ARG A 94 -14.59 5.02 -8.13
N ASP A 95 -15.77 5.63 -8.31
CA ASP A 95 -16.52 6.23 -7.20
C ASP A 95 -17.02 5.16 -6.22
N GLN A 96 -17.39 3.97 -6.72
CA GLN A 96 -17.79 2.85 -5.89
C GLN A 96 -16.58 2.24 -5.14
N GLN A 97 -15.41 2.19 -5.78
CA GLN A 97 -14.17 1.80 -5.10
C GLN A 97 -13.81 2.82 -4.00
N ILE A 98 -13.94 4.13 -4.26
CA ILE A 98 -13.74 5.18 -3.26
C ILE A 98 -14.69 4.99 -2.07
N GLU A 99 -15.98 4.74 -2.30
CA GLU A 99 -16.95 4.50 -1.23
C GLU A 99 -16.53 3.32 -0.33
N ASN A 100 -16.07 2.21 -0.93
CA ASN A 100 -15.55 1.07 -0.18
C ASN A 100 -14.31 1.43 0.66
N LEU A 101 -13.42 2.28 0.14
CA LEU A 101 -12.26 2.78 0.87
C LEU A 101 -12.66 3.69 2.04
N LEU A 102 -13.64 4.58 1.84
CA LEU A 102 -14.18 5.43 2.91
C LEU A 102 -14.75 4.60 4.06
N VAL A 103 -15.52 3.54 3.74
CA VAL A 103 -16.03 2.60 4.76
C VAL A 103 -14.89 1.88 5.48
N THR A 104 -13.86 1.44 4.75
CA THR A 104 -12.67 0.80 5.33
C THR A 104 -11.96 1.75 6.30
N ILE A 105 -11.66 2.98 5.88
CA ILE A 105 -10.99 4.02 6.68
C ILE A 105 -11.78 4.32 7.96
N ARG A 106 -13.09 4.54 7.83
CA ARG A 106 -13.98 4.79 8.97
C ARG A 106 -13.96 3.64 9.97
N ASN A 107 -14.05 2.41 9.48
CA ASN A 107 -14.06 1.23 10.33
C ASN A 107 -12.68 0.96 10.96
N MET A 108 -11.58 1.27 10.27
CA MET A 108 -10.23 1.22 10.86
C MET A 108 -10.09 2.19 12.03
N GLY A 109 -10.54 3.44 11.88
CA GLY A 109 -10.57 4.41 12.97
C GLY A 109 -11.39 3.92 14.17
N ARG A 110 -12.60 3.40 13.92
CA ARG A 110 -13.45 2.81 14.97
C ARG A 110 -12.82 1.60 15.66
N ALA A 111 -11.98 0.86 14.95
CA ALA A 111 -11.28 -0.32 15.46
C ALA A 111 -9.88 0.01 16.03
N ASP A 112 -9.55 1.29 16.23
CA ASP A 112 -8.25 1.75 16.75
C ASP A 112 -7.03 1.28 15.92
N ILE A 113 -7.19 1.16 14.60
CA ILE A 113 -6.11 0.81 13.68
C ILE A 113 -5.65 2.10 12.98
N PRO A 114 -4.46 2.64 13.31
CA PRO A 114 -4.17 4.05 13.08
C PRO A 114 -3.61 4.38 11.69
N VAL A 115 -3.24 3.39 10.87
CA VAL A 115 -2.52 3.63 9.60
C VAL A 115 -3.11 2.80 8.46
N PHE A 116 -3.51 3.50 7.40
CA PHE A 116 -3.90 2.98 6.09
C PHE A 116 -2.71 3.12 5.14
N GLY A 117 -1.97 2.04 4.91
CA GLY A 117 -0.86 2.03 3.94
C GLY A 117 -1.38 1.80 2.52
N TYR A 118 -0.87 2.54 1.55
CA TYR A 118 -1.26 2.39 0.15
C TYR A 118 -0.11 2.74 -0.79
N ASN A 119 -0.27 2.41 -2.06
CA ASN A 119 0.64 2.79 -3.14
C ASN A 119 -0.19 3.27 -4.34
N TRP A 120 0.49 3.77 -5.37
CA TRP A 120 -0.15 4.26 -6.59
C TRP A 120 0.35 3.55 -7.85
N MET A 121 0.86 2.32 -7.69
CA MET A 121 1.45 1.57 -8.78
C MET A 121 0.40 0.87 -9.63
N GLY A 122 0.41 1.18 -10.93
CA GLY A 122 -0.41 0.51 -11.94
C GLY A 122 0.32 -0.61 -12.66
N ASN A 123 0.51 -1.78 -12.04
CA ASN A 123 1.21 -2.92 -12.66
C ASN A 123 0.26 -3.97 -13.26
N PRO A 124 0.66 -4.68 -14.33
CA PRO A 124 -0.10 -5.82 -14.83
C PRO A 124 -0.07 -7.00 -13.84
N PRO A 125 -1.10 -7.87 -13.83
CA PRO A 125 -1.19 -8.98 -12.88
C PRO A 125 0.03 -9.91 -12.88
N GLY A 126 0.62 -10.17 -14.05
CA GLY A 126 1.78 -11.06 -14.21
C GLY A 126 3.12 -10.47 -13.72
N ALA A 127 3.21 -9.15 -13.59
CA ALA A 127 4.42 -8.44 -13.17
C ALA A 127 4.53 -8.25 -11.66
N THR A 128 3.56 -8.78 -10.90
CA THR A 128 3.23 -8.46 -9.50
C THR A 128 2.58 -7.08 -9.32
N ARG A 129 1.45 -7.06 -8.62
CA ARG A 129 0.61 -5.85 -8.49
C ARG A 129 1.12 -4.79 -7.51
N TYR A 130 2.19 -5.07 -6.76
CA TYR A 130 2.73 -4.18 -5.73
C TYR A 130 4.21 -3.82 -5.93
N SER A 131 5.06 -4.71 -6.45
CA SER A 131 6.51 -4.46 -6.54
C SER A 131 7.08 -5.18 -7.76
N TRP A 132 7.23 -4.49 -8.91
CA TRP A 132 7.58 -5.18 -10.16
C TRP A 132 8.94 -5.89 -10.03
N ARG A 133 8.95 -7.21 -10.28
CA ARG A 133 10.16 -8.04 -10.30
C ARG A 133 10.28 -8.76 -11.64
N THR A 134 11.51 -8.93 -12.10
CA THR A 134 11.83 -9.72 -13.31
C THR A 134 12.40 -11.09 -12.96
N SER A 135 12.86 -11.27 -11.72
CA SER A 135 13.29 -12.56 -11.18
C SER A 135 12.95 -12.63 -9.69
N LEU A 136 12.56 -13.82 -9.23
CA LEU A 136 12.34 -14.15 -7.82
C LEU A 136 13.43 -15.06 -7.23
N ALA A 137 14.40 -15.47 -8.04
CA ALA A 137 15.42 -16.47 -7.69
C ALA A 137 16.84 -15.99 -8.03
N THR A 138 17.07 -14.68 -8.02
CA THR A 138 18.39 -14.11 -8.29
C THR A 138 19.34 -14.51 -7.16
N PRO A 139 20.54 -15.04 -7.45
CA PRO A 139 21.49 -15.43 -6.41
C PRO A 139 21.88 -14.24 -5.53
N GLY A 140 21.71 -14.41 -4.23
CA GLY A 140 22.14 -13.49 -3.19
C GLY A 140 23.41 -13.96 -2.48
N ARG A 141 23.68 -13.37 -1.32
CA ARG A 141 24.87 -13.70 -0.51
C ARG A 141 24.68 -15.03 0.20
N ALA A 142 25.77 -15.77 0.38
CA ALA A 142 25.79 -17.03 1.14
C ALA A 142 24.76 -18.07 0.66
N GLY A 143 24.48 -18.12 -0.66
CA GLY A 143 23.57 -19.09 -1.25
C GLY A 143 22.08 -18.77 -1.06
N SER A 144 21.72 -17.58 -0.56
CA SER A 144 20.34 -17.13 -0.52
C SER A 144 19.81 -16.83 -1.93
N GLU A 145 18.50 -16.86 -2.11
CA GLU A 145 17.81 -16.32 -3.28
C GLU A 145 17.13 -14.99 -2.92
N VAL A 146 17.13 -14.04 -3.84
CA VAL A 146 16.47 -12.75 -3.69
C VAL A 146 15.66 -12.42 -4.95
N SER A 147 14.64 -11.58 -4.79
CA SER A 147 13.98 -10.98 -5.94
C SER A 147 14.84 -9.85 -6.53
N SER A 148 14.81 -9.66 -7.85
CA SER A 148 15.46 -8.55 -8.53
C SER A 148 14.60 -7.97 -9.65
N PHE A 149 15.00 -6.81 -10.13
CA PHE A 149 14.40 -6.12 -11.26
C PHE A 149 15.46 -5.79 -12.32
N ASP A 150 15.10 -5.91 -13.59
CA ASP A 150 15.94 -5.60 -14.75
C ASP A 150 15.11 -4.82 -15.78
N MET A 151 15.52 -3.59 -16.05
CA MET A 151 14.81 -2.71 -16.98
C MET A 151 14.81 -3.24 -18.42
N GLU A 152 15.86 -3.97 -18.81
CA GLU A 152 15.99 -4.50 -20.17
C GLU A 152 14.99 -5.63 -20.44
N ILE A 153 14.58 -6.35 -19.40
CA ILE A 153 13.50 -7.33 -19.47
C ILE A 153 12.16 -6.60 -19.45
N ALA A 154 11.96 -5.68 -18.50
CA ALA A 154 10.68 -5.01 -18.28
C ALA A 154 10.22 -4.16 -19.48
N LYS A 155 11.15 -3.55 -20.24
CA LYS A 155 10.79 -2.75 -21.44
C LYS A 155 10.20 -3.55 -22.59
N ASN A 156 10.34 -4.89 -22.58
CA ASN A 156 9.78 -5.77 -23.60
C ASN A 156 8.37 -6.26 -23.25
N GLU A 157 7.88 -5.96 -22.06
CA GLU A 157 6.54 -6.34 -21.63
C GLU A 157 5.47 -5.54 -22.39
N PRO A 158 4.31 -6.15 -22.69
CA PRO A 158 3.19 -5.43 -23.28
C PRO A 158 2.75 -4.23 -22.44
N LEU A 159 2.17 -3.23 -23.11
CA LEU A 159 1.53 -2.11 -22.42
C LEU A 159 0.41 -2.64 -21.52
N PHE A 160 0.38 -2.18 -20.27
CA PHE A 160 -0.71 -2.47 -19.38
C PHE A 160 -1.97 -1.74 -19.88
N ARG A 161 -3.07 -2.50 -20.02
CA ARG A 161 -4.33 -1.99 -20.59
C ARG A 161 -4.20 -1.48 -22.04
N ASP A 162 -3.21 -1.99 -22.77
CA ASP A 162 -3.01 -1.75 -24.21
C ASP A 162 -2.85 -0.26 -24.59
N ARG A 163 -2.37 0.59 -23.66
CA ARG A 163 -2.15 2.02 -23.92
C ARG A 163 -1.01 2.62 -23.09
N VAL A 164 -0.63 3.84 -23.48
CA VAL A 164 0.25 4.72 -22.70
C VAL A 164 -0.61 5.73 -21.94
N TYR A 165 -0.27 5.96 -20.68
CA TYR A 165 -0.84 6.98 -19.81
C TYR A 165 0.12 8.15 -19.71
N THR A 166 -0.42 9.37 -19.67
CA THR A 166 0.38 10.58 -19.43
C THR A 166 0.54 10.83 -17.93
N GLU A 167 1.63 11.49 -17.55
CA GLU A 167 1.85 11.88 -16.15
C GLU A 167 0.71 12.77 -15.63
N LYS A 168 0.20 13.66 -16.49
CA LYS A 168 -0.95 14.52 -16.17
C LYS A 168 -2.19 13.70 -15.81
N GLU A 169 -2.54 12.69 -16.61
CA GLU A 169 -3.68 11.81 -16.31
C GLU A 169 -3.51 11.12 -14.94
N MET A 170 -2.32 10.62 -14.65
CA MET A 170 -2.04 9.93 -13.40
C MET A 170 -2.12 10.88 -12.19
N TRP A 171 -1.64 12.12 -12.33
CA TRP A 171 -1.75 13.15 -11.31
C TRP A 171 -3.19 13.64 -11.10
N ASP A 172 -3.95 13.86 -12.17
CA ASP A 172 -5.36 14.25 -12.08
C ASP A 172 -6.17 13.19 -11.31
N ASN A 173 -5.89 11.90 -11.56
CA ASN A 173 -6.51 10.78 -10.85
C ASN A 173 -6.07 10.69 -9.38
N TYR A 174 -4.78 10.91 -9.10
CA TYR A 174 -4.27 10.94 -7.72
C TYR A 174 -4.90 12.07 -6.92
N GLU A 175 -4.97 13.28 -7.50
CA GLU A 175 -5.62 14.43 -6.86
C GLU A 175 -7.10 14.17 -6.59
N TYR A 176 -7.81 13.57 -7.55
CA TYR A 176 -9.21 13.15 -7.38
C TYR A 176 -9.37 12.20 -6.20
N PHE A 177 -8.50 11.21 -6.09
CA PHE A 177 -8.52 10.22 -5.01
C PHE A 177 -8.25 10.83 -3.64
N ILE A 178 -7.15 11.58 -3.49
CA ILE A 178 -6.77 12.16 -2.19
C ILE A 178 -7.84 13.13 -1.70
N LYS A 179 -8.36 14.00 -2.57
CA LYS A 179 -9.45 14.91 -2.21
C LYS A 179 -10.71 14.19 -1.76
N ALA A 180 -10.96 12.97 -2.25
CA ALA A 180 -12.11 12.19 -1.85
C ALA A 180 -11.95 11.53 -0.47
N ILE A 181 -10.73 11.10 -0.09
CA ILE A 181 -10.54 10.28 1.12
C ILE A 181 -9.90 11.01 2.31
N ILE A 182 -9.16 12.11 2.09
CA ILE A 182 -8.32 12.72 3.13
C ILE A 182 -9.13 13.22 4.33
N ALA A 183 -10.31 13.79 4.11
CA ALA A 183 -11.16 14.31 5.18
C ALA A 183 -11.73 13.19 6.07
N GLU A 184 -12.09 12.05 5.48
CA GLU A 184 -12.54 10.87 6.25
C GLU A 184 -11.39 10.27 7.05
N ALA A 185 -10.19 10.19 6.46
CA ALA A 185 -8.99 9.72 7.16
C ALA A 185 -8.70 10.57 8.41
N GLU A 186 -8.72 11.89 8.26
CA GLU A 186 -8.53 12.82 9.38
C GLU A 186 -9.64 12.71 10.43
N SER A 187 -10.91 12.65 10.01
CA SER A 187 -12.04 12.48 10.94
C SER A 187 -12.01 11.13 11.66
N ALA A 188 -11.51 10.08 11.02
CA ALA A 188 -11.39 8.74 11.60
C ALA A 188 -10.14 8.58 12.47
N GLY A 189 -9.24 9.58 12.52
CA GLY A 189 -7.96 9.47 13.21
C GLY A 189 -6.99 8.48 12.56
N VAL A 190 -7.15 8.22 11.25
CA VAL A 190 -6.34 7.30 10.47
C VAL A 190 -5.36 8.09 9.61
N ARG A 191 -4.07 7.75 9.67
CA ARG A 191 -3.06 8.30 8.76
C ARG A 191 -2.97 7.48 7.49
N LEU A 192 -2.98 8.17 6.36
CA LEU A 192 -2.67 7.61 5.05
C LEU A 192 -1.14 7.56 4.91
N ALA A 193 -0.58 6.39 4.62
CA ALA A 193 0.85 6.20 4.44
C ALA A 193 1.16 5.77 3.01
N LEU A 194 1.53 6.74 2.17
CA LEU A 194 1.89 6.52 0.78
C LEU A 194 3.24 5.84 0.64
N HIS A 195 3.27 4.64 0.05
CA HIS A 195 4.48 3.91 -0.29
C HIS A 195 5.03 4.38 -1.64
N PRO A 196 6.36 4.50 -1.80
CA PRO A 196 6.97 4.90 -3.06
C PRO A 196 6.82 3.83 -4.16
N ASP A 197 6.97 4.23 -5.41
CA ASP A 197 6.84 3.29 -6.53
C ASP A 197 8.03 2.32 -6.56
N ASP A 198 7.77 1.01 -6.58
CA ASP A 198 8.77 -0.06 -6.59
C ASP A 198 8.72 -0.88 -7.90
N PRO A 199 9.75 -0.79 -8.77
CA PRO A 199 10.97 0.03 -8.63
C PRO A 199 10.71 1.53 -8.90
N PRO A 200 11.59 2.43 -8.41
CA PRO A 200 11.43 3.87 -8.60
C PRO A 200 12.04 4.30 -9.93
N VAL A 201 11.31 4.03 -11.01
CA VAL A 201 11.70 4.35 -12.39
C VAL A 201 10.67 5.31 -12.99
N GLU A 202 10.93 5.91 -14.15
CA GLU A 202 10.01 6.89 -14.75
C GLU A 202 8.66 6.28 -15.15
N GLN A 203 8.68 5.10 -15.76
CA GLN A 203 7.49 4.45 -16.33
C GLN A 203 7.69 2.94 -16.42
N LEU A 204 6.61 2.16 -16.23
CA LEU A 204 6.56 0.73 -16.57
C LEU A 204 5.23 0.37 -17.22
N GLY A 205 5.24 -0.52 -18.21
CA GLY A 205 4.02 -1.00 -18.87
C GLY A 205 3.13 0.12 -19.42
N GLY A 206 3.70 1.24 -19.86
CA GLY A 206 2.93 2.40 -20.32
C GLY A 206 2.35 3.28 -19.20
N VAL A 207 2.62 3.02 -17.92
CA VAL A 207 2.10 3.77 -16.77
C VAL A 207 3.22 4.56 -16.06
N PRO A 208 3.13 5.91 -16.02
CA PRO A 208 4.08 6.74 -15.25
C PRO A 208 4.07 6.40 -13.77
N ARG A 209 5.24 6.47 -13.13
CA ARG A 209 5.44 6.25 -11.71
C ARG A 209 5.70 7.58 -11.02
N LEU A 210 4.68 8.08 -10.34
CA LEU A 210 4.66 9.43 -9.75
C LEU A 210 5.53 9.54 -8.48
N PHE A 211 5.75 8.43 -7.78
CA PHE A 211 6.38 8.39 -6.47
C PHE A 211 7.75 7.71 -6.54
N ASN A 212 8.53 8.11 -7.55
CA ASN A 212 9.90 7.64 -7.80
C ASN A 212 10.99 8.61 -7.31
N GLY A 213 10.62 9.69 -6.60
CA GLY A 213 11.53 10.73 -6.12
C GLY A 213 10.87 11.64 -5.08
N LEU A 214 11.62 12.60 -4.51
CA LEU A 214 11.14 13.50 -3.44
C LEU A 214 9.98 14.38 -3.91
N GLU A 215 10.07 14.90 -5.12
CA GLU A 215 9.17 15.90 -5.70
C GLU A 215 7.73 15.35 -5.81
N GLY A 216 7.60 14.06 -6.11
CA GLY A 216 6.30 13.38 -6.13
C GLY A 216 5.64 13.36 -4.75
N PHE A 217 6.42 13.10 -3.70
CA PHE A 217 5.92 13.13 -2.33
C PHE A 217 5.57 14.53 -1.85
N GLU A 218 6.39 15.53 -2.17
CA GLU A 218 6.08 16.94 -1.86
C GLU A 218 4.76 17.36 -2.52
N ARG A 219 4.60 17.08 -3.81
CA ARG A 219 3.36 17.37 -4.53
C ARG A 219 2.15 16.62 -3.95
N ALA A 220 2.32 15.36 -3.56
CA ALA A 220 1.27 14.59 -2.92
C ALA A 220 0.82 15.20 -1.58
N MET A 221 1.77 15.66 -0.77
CA MET A 221 1.49 16.36 0.48
C MET A 221 0.80 17.70 0.22
N ASP A 222 1.24 18.47 -0.77
CA ASP A 222 0.61 19.74 -1.14
C ASP A 222 -0.85 19.54 -1.60
N ILE A 223 -1.13 18.47 -2.36
CA ILE A 223 -2.49 18.08 -2.76
C ILE A 223 -3.37 17.76 -1.53
N ALA A 224 -2.82 17.10 -0.52
CA ALA A 224 -3.52 16.81 0.73
C ALA A 224 -3.70 18.05 1.63
N GLY A 225 -3.01 19.15 1.32
CA GLY A 225 -3.06 20.40 2.06
C GLY A 225 -2.53 20.25 3.50
N ASN A 226 -3.16 20.96 4.44
CA ASN A 226 -2.74 20.97 5.85
C ASN A 226 -3.29 19.77 6.66
N SER A 227 -3.80 18.72 6.01
CA SER A 227 -4.39 17.59 6.72
C SER A 227 -3.32 16.78 7.43
N THR A 228 -3.54 16.53 8.72
CA THR A 228 -2.62 15.75 9.56
C THR A 228 -2.67 14.23 9.30
N ALA A 229 -3.63 13.81 8.47
CA ALA A 229 -3.77 12.42 8.02
C ALA A 229 -2.86 12.08 6.84
N SER A 230 -2.28 13.07 6.14
CA SER A 230 -1.37 12.81 5.02
C SER A 230 0.01 12.42 5.53
N GLY A 231 0.54 11.32 5.02
CA GLY A 231 1.87 10.84 5.36
C GLY A 231 2.44 9.91 4.29
N LEU A 232 3.68 9.48 4.52
CA LEU A 232 4.38 8.54 3.66
C LEU A 232 4.90 7.33 4.43
N ASN A 233 4.99 6.20 3.74
CA ASN A 233 5.71 5.02 4.18
C ASN A 233 7.16 5.12 3.66
N PHE A 234 8.11 5.37 4.58
CA PHE A 234 9.53 5.56 4.23
C PHE A 234 10.23 4.21 4.01
N CYS A 235 9.97 3.57 2.86
CA CYS A 235 10.61 2.31 2.48
C CYS A 235 12.10 2.52 2.15
N LEU A 236 12.98 2.24 3.11
CA LEU A 236 14.43 2.46 2.98
C LEU A 236 15.03 1.83 1.72
N GLY A 237 14.57 0.63 1.34
CA GLY A 237 15.03 -0.05 0.13
C GLY A 237 14.71 0.75 -1.14
N ASN A 238 13.49 1.27 -1.23
CA ASN A 238 13.05 2.01 -2.41
C ASN A 238 13.68 3.39 -2.48
N TRP A 239 13.73 4.13 -1.36
CA TRP A 239 14.44 5.41 -1.28
C TRP A 239 15.94 5.25 -1.59
N SER A 240 16.55 4.13 -1.21
CA SER A 240 17.94 3.84 -1.59
C SER A 240 18.08 3.58 -3.09
N ALA A 241 17.11 2.88 -3.69
CA ALA A 241 17.08 2.63 -5.14
C ALA A 241 16.87 3.91 -5.96
N MET A 242 16.23 4.94 -5.40
CA MET A 242 16.17 6.29 -5.99
C MET A 242 17.53 7.02 -5.97
N GLY A 243 18.51 6.52 -5.21
CA GLY A 243 19.75 7.24 -4.94
C GLY A 243 19.59 8.42 -3.97
N ALA A 244 18.54 8.41 -3.15
CA ALA A 244 18.27 9.51 -2.21
C ALA A 244 19.27 9.56 -1.04
N ASP A 245 19.57 10.77 -0.55
CA ASP A 245 20.20 10.95 0.76
C ASP A 245 19.17 10.60 1.86
N ILE A 246 19.25 9.36 2.34
CA ILE A 246 18.29 8.80 3.30
C ILE A 246 18.17 9.65 4.57
N PRO A 247 19.26 10.00 5.30
CA PRO A 247 19.15 10.88 6.46
C PRO A 247 18.52 12.25 6.14
N ALA A 248 18.85 12.86 5.00
CA ALA A 248 18.27 14.16 4.63
C ALA A 248 16.78 14.05 4.33
N ALA A 249 16.36 13.04 3.57
CA ALA A 249 14.95 12.79 3.27
C ALA A 249 14.14 12.47 4.54
N ILE A 250 14.70 11.71 5.49
CA ILE A 250 14.06 11.46 6.80
C ILE A 250 13.85 12.77 7.56
N ARG A 251 14.86 13.67 7.59
CA ARG A 251 14.70 14.97 8.27
C ARG A 251 13.65 15.84 7.57
N HIS A 252 13.71 15.91 6.24
CA HIS A 252 12.77 16.72 5.45
C HIS A 252 11.32 16.30 5.66
N PHE A 253 11.00 15.00 5.56
CA PHE A 253 9.63 14.52 5.71
C PHE A 253 9.21 14.24 7.15
N GLY A 254 10.16 14.04 8.08
CA GLY A 254 9.86 13.83 9.49
C GLY A 254 9.46 15.10 10.24
N GLU A 255 9.73 16.28 9.66
CA GLU A 255 9.32 17.58 10.18
C GLU A 255 7.92 18.02 9.70
N ARG A 256 7.34 17.29 8.73
CA ARG A 256 6.02 17.53 8.13
C ARG A 256 4.97 16.58 8.71
#